data_AF-A0A077Z957-F1
#
_entry.id   AF-A0A077Z957-F1
#
_cell.length_a   1.000
_cell.length_b   1.000
_cell.length_c   1.000
_cell.angle_alpha   90.00
_cell.angle_beta   90.00
_cell.angle_gamma   90.00
#
_symmetry.space_group_name_H-M   'P 1'
#
loop_
_entity.id
_entity.type
_entity.pdbx_description
1 polymer ?
#
loop_
_entity_poly.entity_id
_entity_poly.type
_entity_poly.pdbx_seq_one_letter_code
_entity_poly.pdbx_strand_id
1 'polypeptide(L)'
;MPDSRKARRIADPGLQPERTSLAWFRTMLGYGALMALAIKHNWHQAGMLFWISIGILAIVALILWHYTRNRNLMDVTNSDFSQFHVVRDKFLISLASRMTGSQVIDAEEDRHKLVVEYKDALQPADFYHNFKQRGIRSVQLIPYLEFDDRGDLTAASVTAELWGKFLIALFECWVRADISRISIELFDATLQKWCGSENPQPRCDCQACDWHRLCPHARQETPDSVLCAGYQAFYSYSAPHMRVMRDLIKQHRSPMELMTMLR
;
A
#
# COMPACT_ATOMS: atom_id res chain seq x y z
N MET A 1 1.86 -13.47 5.25
CA MET A 1 2.67 -12.23 5.45
C MET A 1 3.90 -12.59 6.29
N PRO A 2 5.01 -11.81 6.27
CA PRO A 2 6.03 -11.98 7.29
C PRO A 2 5.40 -11.69 8.66
N ASP A 3 5.45 -12.66 9.57
CA ASP A 3 4.79 -12.58 10.88
C ASP A 3 5.36 -11.44 11.73
N SER A 4 6.61 -11.03 11.47
CA SER A 4 7.21 -9.89 12.15
C SER A 4 7.19 -8.63 11.30
N ARG A 5 6.82 -7.52 11.95
CA ARG A 5 7.03 -6.15 11.46
C ARG A 5 8.51 -5.87 11.13
N LYS A 6 9.44 -6.64 11.69
CA LYS A 6 10.87 -6.58 11.36
C LYS A 6 11.16 -7.18 9.99
N ALA A 7 10.56 -8.32 9.64
CA ALA A 7 10.71 -8.93 8.33
C ALA A 7 10.06 -8.10 7.22
N ARG A 8 8.93 -7.43 7.50
CA ARG A 8 8.35 -6.42 6.58
C ARG A 8 9.28 -5.22 6.32
N ARG A 9 10.05 -4.80 7.33
CA ARG A 9 11.04 -3.70 7.23
C ARG A 9 12.28 -4.07 6.42
N ILE A 10 12.65 -5.35 6.38
CA ILE A 10 13.82 -5.82 5.62
C ILE A 10 13.51 -5.92 4.12
N ALA A 11 12.27 -6.27 3.76
CA ALA A 11 11.85 -6.54 2.38
C ALA A 11 11.48 -5.29 1.55
N ASP A 12 11.32 -4.12 2.17
CA ASP A 12 10.92 -2.90 1.48
C ASP A 12 11.93 -1.76 1.71
N PRO A 13 12.94 -1.61 0.83
CA PRO A 13 13.98 -0.59 1.00
C PRO A 13 13.48 0.85 0.83
N GLY A 14 12.23 1.05 0.40
CA GLY A 14 11.58 2.37 0.31
C GLY A 14 10.94 2.83 1.62
N LEU A 15 10.57 1.90 2.48
CA LEU A 15 10.11 2.15 3.84
C LEU A 15 11.31 2.02 4.79
N GLN A 16 12.18 3.04 4.87
CA GLN A 16 13.27 3.11 5.85
C GLN A 16 12.86 3.92 7.10
N PRO A 17 12.09 3.35 8.06
CA PRO A 17 11.85 3.98 9.33
C PRO A 17 13.14 4.17 10.12
N GLU A 18 14.24 3.48 9.80
CA GLU A 18 15.53 3.73 10.42
C GLU A 18 16.09 5.12 10.06
N ARG A 19 15.97 5.58 8.79
CA ARG A 19 16.43 6.92 8.38
C ARG A 19 15.64 8.01 9.09
N THR A 20 14.32 7.83 9.20
CA THR A 20 13.48 8.77 9.94
C THR A 20 13.76 8.69 11.43
N SER A 21 13.86 7.50 12.02
CA SER A 21 14.13 7.34 13.47
C SER A 21 15.50 7.89 13.86
N LEU A 22 16.55 7.75 13.04
CA LEU A 22 17.85 8.38 13.27
C LEU A 22 17.77 9.90 13.14
N ALA A 23 17.00 10.42 12.20
CA ALA A 23 16.75 11.87 12.07
C ALA A 23 15.98 12.41 13.29
N TRP A 24 14.95 11.70 13.75
CA TRP A 24 14.21 11.99 14.97
C TRP A 24 15.08 11.86 16.23
N PHE A 25 15.99 10.89 16.27
CA PHE A 25 16.93 10.71 17.37
C PHE A 25 17.94 11.87 17.43
N ARG A 26 18.48 12.29 16.28
CA ARG A 26 19.38 13.46 16.20
C ARG A 26 18.68 14.75 16.64
N THR A 27 17.43 14.96 16.21
CA THR A 27 16.65 16.13 16.65
C THR A 27 16.31 16.05 18.13
N MET A 28 15.93 14.89 18.65
CA MET A 28 15.71 14.67 20.09
C MET A 28 16.96 15.00 20.91
N LEU A 29 18.16 14.53 20.49
CA LEU A 29 19.41 14.87 21.16
C LEU A 29 19.71 16.38 21.12
N GLY A 30 19.44 17.04 19.99
CA GLY A 30 19.58 18.49 19.87
C GLY A 30 18.66 19.26 20.82
N TYR A 31 17.38 18.91 20.86
CA TYR A 31 16.42 19.50 21.81
C TYR A 31 16.76 19.17 23.27
N GLY A 32 17.22 17.95 23.55
CA GLY A 32 17.67 17.54 24.87
C GLY A 32 18.87 18.35 25.36
N ALA A 33 19.85 18.61 24.49
CA ALA A 33 21.00 19.46 24.80
C ALA A 33 20.59 20.92 25.06
N LEU A 34 19.71 21.49 24.22
CA LEU A 34 19.17 22.83 24.43
C LEU A 34 18.38 22.95 25.74
N MET A 35 17.58 21.93 26.06
CA MET A 35 16.84 21.86 27.33
C MET A 35 17.78 21.79 28.53
N ALA A 36 18.85 20.97 28.46
CA ALA A 36 19.85 20.88 29.52
C ALA A 36 20.60 22.21 29.73
N LEU A 37 20.93 22.92 28.64
CA LEU A 37 21.50 24.27 28.68
C LEU A 37 20.53 25.29 29.30
N ALA A 38 19.25 25.25 28.93
CA ALA A 38 18.22 26.13 29.48
C ALA A 38 18.00 25.88 30.98
N ILE A 39 17.93 24.61 31.40
CA ILE A 39 17.86 24.21 32.82
C ILE A 39 19.09 24.74 33.56
N LYS A 40 20.29 24.53 33.03
CA LYS A 40 21.54 24.97 33.69
C LYS A 40 21.61 26.49 33.86
N HIS A 41 21.14 27.26 32.89
CA HIS A 41 21.28 28.72 32.93
C HIS A 41 20.19 29.39 33.79
N ASN A 42 18.97 28.86 33.80
CA ASN A 42 17.80 29.51 34.42
C ASN A 42 17.22 28.78 35.64
N TRP A 43 17.91 27.78 36.20
CA TRP A 43 17.39 27.00 37.33
C TRP A 43 17.00 27.87 38.55
N HIS A 44 17.72 28.97 38.76
CA HIS A 44 17.47 29.89 39.88
C HIS A 44 16.29 30.85 39.65
N GLN A 45 15.79 31.01 38.43
CA GLN A 45 14.63 31.86 38.09
C GLN A 45 13.39 31.05 37.67
N ALA A 46 13.53 29.73 37.55
CA ALA A 46 12.47 28.85 37.12
C ALA A 46 11.41 28.68 38.22
N GLY A 47 10.31 29.43 38.11
CA GLY A 47 9.13 29.25 38.97
C GLY A 47 8.49 27.86 38.83
N MET A 48 7.53 27.54 39.72
CA MET A 48 6.83 26.25 39.77
C MET A 48 6.28 25.76 38.42
N LEU A 49 5.87 26.67 37.54
CA LEU A 49 5.37 26.36 36.19
C LEU A 49 6.38 25.60 35.32
N PHE A 50 7.69 25.87 35.47
CA PHE A 50 8.74 25.20 34.71
C PHE A 50 8.86 23.71 35.09
N TRP A 51 8.76 23.40 36.38
CA TRP A 51 8.79 22.03 36.87
C TRP A 51 7.54 21.25 36.49
N ILE A 52 6.38 21.92 36.49
CA ILE A 52 5.12 21.33 36.02
C ILE A 52 5.24 20.93 34.54
N SER A 53 5.81 21.78 33.69
CA SER A 53 5.95 21.46 32.25
C SER A 53 6.90 20.29 31.99
N ILE A 54 8.02 20.20 32.74
CA ILE A 54 8.93 19.04 32.69
C ILE A 54 8.21 17.77 33.16
N GLY A 55 7.43 17.85 34.23
CA GLY A 55 6.63 16.72 34.74
C GLY A 55 5.62 16.22 33.70
N ILE A 56 4.90 17.12 33.04
CA ILE A 56 3.96 16.79 31.97
C ILE A 56 4.69 16.11 30.80
N LEU A 57 5.84 16.64 30.36
CA LEU A 57 6.65 16.03 29.29
C LEU A 57 7.12 14.63 29.66
N ALA A 58 7.55 14.40 30.90
CA ALA A 58 7.96 13.08 31.38
C ALA A 58 6.79 12.07 31.40
N ILE A 59 5.60 12.50 31.82
CA ILE A 59 4.39 11.67 31.81
C ILE A 59 4.01 11.30 30.37
N VAL A 60 4.02 12.28 29.45
CA VAL A 60 3.74 12.02 28.02
C VAL A 60 4.76 11.05 27.43
N ALA A 61 6.05 11.22 27.72
CA ALA A 61 7.10 10.30 27.29
C ALA A 61 6.89 8.87 27.83
N LEU A 62 6.49 8.73 29.10
CA LEU A 62 6.16 7.43 29.70
C LEU A 62 4.93 6.78 29.04
N ILE A 63 3.88 7.55 28.74
CA ILE A 63 2.70 7.05 28.03
C ILE A 63 3.10 6.54 26.63
N LEU A 64 3.87 7.32 25.89
CA LEU A 64 4.37 6.92 24.57
C LEU A 64 5.29 5.71 24.62
N TRP A 65 6.17 5.63 25.62
CA TRP A 65 7.04 4.47 25.85
C TRP A 65 6.23 3.21 26.20
N HIS A 66 5.24 3.34 27.09
CA HIS A 66 4.34 2.24 27.43
C HIS A 66 3.55 1.76 26.22
N TYR A 67 3.01 2.71 25.44
CA TYR A 67 2.31 2.41 24.20
C TYR A 67 3.20 1.70 23.17
N THR A 68 4.40 2.22 22.90
CA THR A 68 5.34 1.59 21.95
C THR A 68 5.85 0.24 22.43
N ARG A 69 6.04 0.05 23.74
CA ARG A 69 6.40 -1.24 24.34
C ARG A 69 5.27 -2.27 24.19
N ASN A 70 4.02 -1.91 24.48
CA ASN A 70 2.87 -2.81 24.29
C ASN A 70 2.58 -3.07 22.80
N ARG A 71 2.87 -2.11 21.91
CA ARG A 71 2.61 -2.27 20.47
C ARG A 71 3.52 -3.29 19.78
N ASN A 72 4.64 -3.71 20.39
CA ASN A 72 5.46 -4.82 19.88
C ASN A 72 4.84 -6.21 20.12
N LEU A 73 3.69 -6.29 20.81
CA LEU A 73 2.97 -7.55 21.09
C LEU A 73 1.66 -7.69 20.28
N MET A 74 1.37 -6.82 19.30
CA MET A 74 0.19 -6.99 18.44
C MET A 74 0.40 -8.13 17.45
N ASP A 75 -0.10 -9.30 17.83
CA ASP A 75 -0.33 -10.46 16.99
C ASP A 75 -1.34 -10.11 15.89
N VAL A 76 -1.01 -10.41 14.63
CA VAL A 76 -1.78 -10.03 13.43
C VAL A 76 -3.06 -10.87 13.28
N THR A 77 -3.25 -11.85 14.16
CA THR A 77 -4.32 -12.84 14.11
C THR A 77 -5.67 -12.37 14.66
N ASN A 78 -5.73 -11.22 15.36
CA ASN A 78 -6.98 -10.66 15.86
C ASN A 78 -7.38 -9.37 15.14
N SER A 79 -8.61 -9.34 14.63
CA SER A 79 -9.21 -8.28 13.80
C SER A 79 -9.47 -7.00 14.59
N ASP A 80 -8.42 -6.34 15.06
CA ASP A 80 -8.49 -5.20 16.00
C ASP A 80 -8.85 -3.85 15.35
N PHE A 81 -9.25 -3.83 14.08
CA PHE A 81 -9.50 -2.61 13.31
C PHE A 81 -10.72 -1.80 13.79
N SER A 82 -11.63 -2.41 14.57
CA SER A 82 -12.85 -1.77 15.07
C SER A 82 -12.79 -1.35 16.54
N GLN A 83 -11.71 -1.65 17.27
CA GLN A 83 -11.63 -1.28 18.69
C GLN A 83 -11.49 0.24 18.85
N PHE A 84 -12.35 0.82 19.69
CA PHE A 84 -12.42 2.27 19.94
C PHE A 84 -11.07 2.88 20.34
N HIS A 85 -10.22 2.12 21.03
CA HIS A 85 -8.87 2.53 21.41
C HIS A 85 -7.93 2.68 20.20
N VAL A 86 -7.99 1.77 19.22
CA VAL A 86 -7.15 1.82 18.01
C VAL A 86 -7.54 3.00 17.12
N VAL A 87 -8.84 3.28 16.99
CA VAL A 87 -9.36 4.44 16.26
C VAL A 87 -8.91 5.74 16.92
N ARG A 88 -9.02 5.84 18.26
CA ARG A 88 -8.55 7.01 19.01
C ARG A 88 -7.05 7.23 18.84
N ASP A 89 -6.25 6.17 18.88
CA ASP A 89 -4.80 6.28 18.74
C ASP A 89 -4.41 6.70 17.32
N LYS A 90 -5.07 6.15 16.29
CA LYS A 90 -4.91 6.62 14.90
C LYS A 90 -5.30 8.09 14.76
N PHE A 91 -6.38 8.53 15.41
CA PHE A 91 -6.82 9.93 15.41
C PHE A 91 -5.81 10.86 16.10
N LEU A 92 -5.21 10.44 17.21
CA LEU A 92 -4.18 11.24 17.90
C LEU A 92 -2.89 11.33 17.06
N ILE A 93 -2.51 10.25 16.37
CA ILE A 93 -1.38 10.26 15.44
C ILE A 93 -1.66 11.18 14.25
N SER A 94 -2.86 11.16 13.67
CA SER A 94 -3.22 12.04 12.55
C SER A 94 -3.32 13.51 12.97
N LEU A 95 -3.77 13.78 14.21
CA LEU A 95 -3.77 15.13 14.77
C LEU A 95 -2.34 15.62 14.99
N ALA A 96 -1.46 14.77 15.54
CA ALA A 96 -0.05 15.09 15.75
C ALA A 96 0.71 15.32 14.43
N SER A 97 0.41 14.56 13.37
CA SER A 97 1.02 14.76 12.04
C SER A 97 0.56 16.08 11.40
N ARG A 98 -0.72 16.44 11.60
CA ARG A 98 -1.29 17.72 11.13
C ARG A 98 -0.70 18.93 11.86
N MET A 99 -0.40 18.80 13.17
CA MET A 99 0.27 19.85 13.94
C MET A 99 1.77 20.00 13.63
N THR A 100 2.43 18.92 13.17
CA THR A 100 3.88 18.94 12.86
C THR A 100 4.20 19.23 11.39
N GLY A 101 3.18 19.45 10.54
CA GLY A 101 3.35 19.71 9.11
C GLY A 101 3.93 18.54 8.32
N SER A 102 4.03 17.35 8.93
CA SER A 102 4.58 16.15 8.30
C SER A 102 3.42 15.32 7.75
N GLN A 103 3.09 15.51 6.47
CA GLN A 103 2.14 14.64 5.78
C GLN A 103 2.79 13.26 5.57
N VAL A 104 2.55 12.33 6.48
CA VAL A 104 2.66 10.90 6.15
C VAL A 104 1.35 10.55 5.45
N ILE A 105 1.35 10.69 4.13
CA ILE A 105 0.26 10.18 3.30
C ILE A 105 0.49 8.66 3.23
N ASP A 106 -0.20 7.91 4.08
CA ASP A 106 -0.36 6.47 3.89
C ASP A 106 -1.22 6.30 2.62
N ALA A 107 -0.57 6.30 1.44
CA ALA A 107 -1.19 6.28 0.12
C ALA A 107 -2.10 5.06 -0.15
N GLU A 108 -2.13 4.11 0.79
CA GLU A 108 -2.97 2.92 0.72
C GLU A 108 -4.42 3.20 1.19
N GLU A 109 -4.68 4.28 1.95
CA GLU A 109 -6.00 4.55 2.54
C GLU A 109 -6.96 5.33 1.61
N ASP A 110 -6.48 5.89 0.48
CA ASP A 110 -7.29 6.73 -0.42
C ASP A 110 -7.64 6.06 -1.79
N ARG A 111 -7.37 4.76 -1.94
CA ARG A 111 -7.75 4.03 -3.15
C ARG A 111 -9.26 3.76 -3.15
N HIS A 112 -9.92 4.12 -4.25
CA HIS A 112 -11.33 3.82 -4.46
C HIS A 112 -11.47 2.35 -4.86
N LYS A 113 -12.14 1.58 -4.01
CA LYS A 113 -12.43 0.17 -4.23
C LYS A 113 -13.64 0.05 -5.17
N LEU A 114 -13.40 -0.45 -6.38
CA LEU A 114 -14.46 -0.66 -7.37
C LEU A 114 -14.70 -2.15 -7.51
N VAL A 115 -15.89 -2.58 -7.12
CA VAL A 115 -16.38 -3.94 -7.36
C VAL A 115 -16.74 -4.06 -8.84
N VAL A 116 -16.23 -5.10 -9.50
CA VAL A 116 -16.50 -5.38 -10.91
C VAL A 116 -17.48 -6.54 -10.98
N GLU A 117 -18.73 -6.23 -11.35
CA GLU A 117 -19.76 -7.23 -11.58
C GLU A 117 -19.63 -7.86 -12.98
N TYR A 118 -20.35 -8.96 -13.21
CA TYR A 118 -20.40 -9.62 -14.52
C TYR A 118 -20.77 -8.65 -15.66
N LYS A 119 -21.75 -7.77 -15.43
CA LYS A 119 -22.19 -6.76 -16.41
C LYS A 119 -21.11 -5.71 -16.73
N ASP A 120 -20.32 -5.33 -15.73
CA ASP A 120 -19.24 -4.35 -15.87
C ASP A 120 -18.07 -4.97 -16.65
N ALA A 121 -17.80 -6.26 -16.38
CA ALA A 121 -16.76 -7.02 -17.06
C ALA A 121 -17.05 -7.23 -18.56
N LEU A 122 -18.32 -7.22 -18.97
CA LEU A 122 -18.74 -7.24 -20.38
C LEU A 122 -18.49 -5.91 -21.11
N GLN A 123 -18.41 -4.79 -20.39
CA GLN A 123 -18.26 -3.43 -20.94
C GLN A 123 -17.05 -2.70 -20.33
N PRO A 124 -15.82 -3.19 -20.54
CA PRO A 124 -14.61 -2.63 -19.92
C PRO A 124 -14.35 -1.16 -20.27
N ALA A 125 -14.68 -0.75 -21.50
CA ALA A 125 -14.48 0.62 -21.96
C ALA A 125 -15.41 1.61 -21.22
N ASP A 126 -16.67 1.24 -21.04
CA ASP A 126 -17.64 2.06 -20.30
C ASP A 126 -17.30 2.11 -18.81
N PHE A 127 -16.88 0.98 -18.23
CA PHE A 127 -16.38 0.93 -16.86
C PHE A 127 -15.18 1.89 -16.67
N TYR A 128 -14.20 1.83 -17.58
CA TYR A 128 -13.04 2.73 -17.57
C TYR A 128 -13.44 4.20 -17.67
N HIS A 129 -14.33 4.50 -18.61
CA HIS A 129 -14.80 5.86 -18.83
C HIS A 129 -15.58 6.41 -17.63
N ASN A 130 -16.37 5.57 -16.96
CA ASN A 130 -17.22 5.97 -15.84
C ASN A 130 -16.40 6.49 -14.65
N PHE A 131 -15.42 5.73 -14.17
CA PHE A 131 -14.60 6.19 -13.04
C PHE A 131 -13.68 7.35 -13.44
N LYS A 132 -13.23 7.39 -14.70
CA LYS A 132 -12.46 8.51 -15.25
C LYS A 132 -13.28 9.81 -15.27
N GLN A 133 -14.53 9.77 -15.71
CA GLN A 133 -15.45 10.92 -15.70
C GLN A 133 -15.74 11.42 -14.28
N ARG A 134 -15.82 10.50 -13.31
CA ARG A 134 -15.97 10.84 -11.88
C ARG A 134 -14.73 11.48 -11.26
N GLY A 135 -13.62 11.58 -12.00
CA GLY A 135 -12.36 12.15 -11.51
C GLY A 135 -11.57 11.22 -10.58
N ILE A 136 -11.92 9.93 -10.53
CA ILE A 136 -11.22 8.95 -9.70
C ILE A 136 -9.87 8.64 -10.34
N ARG A 137 -8.78 8.87 -9.59
CA ARG A 137 -7.40 8.67 -10.07
C ARG A 137 -6.68 7.49 -9.43
N SER A 138 -7.19 6.96 -8.32
CA SER A 138 -6.58 5.86 -7.58
C SER A 138 -7.61 4.75 -7.38
N VAL A 139 -7.42 3.62 -8.06
CA VAL A 139 -8.42 2.55 -8.17
C VAL A 139 -7.85 1.21 -7.69
N GLN A 140 -8.63 0.49 -6.89
CA GLN A 140 -8.45 -0.93 -6.58
C GLN A 140 -9.63 -1.70 -7.18
N LEU A 141 -9.35 -2.66 -8.06
CA LEU A 141 -10.37 -3.49 -8.71
C LEU A 141 -10.62 -4.74 -7.86
N ILE A 142 -11.89 -5.02 -7.58
CA ILE A 142 -12.32 -6.19 -6.81
C ILE A 142 -13.30 -6.99 -7.67
N PRO A 143 -12.96 -8.21 -8.12
CA PRO A 143 -13.90 -9.03 -8.87
C PRO A 143 -15.05 -9.49 -7.97
N TYR A 144 -16.30 -9.38 -8.45
CA TYR A 144 -17.45 -9.97 -7.75
C TYR A 144 -17.45 -11.49 -7.97
N LEU A 145 -17.37 -12.24 -6.88
CA LEU A 145 -17.41 -13.70 -6.83
C LEU A 145 -18.45 -14.11 -5.80
N GLU A 146 -19.35 -14.99 -6.22
CA GLU A 146 -20.42 -15.57 -5.43
C GLU A 146 -20.45 -17.07 -5.70
N PHE A 147 -20.46 -17.87 -4.65
CA PHE A 147 -20.45 -19.32 -4.73
C PHE A 147 -21.82 -19.84 -4.32
N ASP A 148 -22.31 -20.85 -5.05
CA ASP A 148 -23.52 -21.57 -4.68
C ASP A 148 -23.29 -22.50 -3.48
N ASP A 149 -24.34 -23.17 -3.00
CA ASP A 149 -24.25 -24.12 -1.88
C ASP A 149 -23.32 -25.33 -2.16
N ARG A 150 -22.94 -25.56 -3.43
CA ARG A 150 -22.02 -26.63 -3.86
C ARG A 150 -20.56 -26.16 -3.87
N GLY A 151 -20.32 -24.85 -3.73
CA GLY A 151 -19.00 -24.24 -3.86
C GLY A 151 -18.63 -23.92 -5.31
N ASP A 152 -19.57 -24.00 -6.25
CA ASP A 152 -19.39 -23.62 -7.64
C ASP A 152 -19.71 -22.13 -7.82
N LEU A 153 -19.06 -21.45 -8.78
CA LEU A 153 -19.37 -20.05 -9.07
C LEU A 153 -20.79 -19.91 -9.61
N THR A 154 -21.57 -18.99 -9.03
CA THR A 154 -22.87 -18.60 -9.58
C THR A 154 -22.71 -17.87 -10.90
N ALA A 155 -23.77 -17.85 -11.72
CA ALA A 155 -23.79 -17.12 -12.99
C ALA A 155 -23.63 -15.58 -12.83
N ALA A 156 -23.79 -15.05 -11.61
CA ALA A 156 -23.55 -13.64 -11.30
C ALA A 156 -22.06 -13.30 -11.14
N SER A 157 -21.21 -14.32 -10.93
CA SER A 157 -19.78 -14.18 -10.73
C SER A 157 -19.03 -13.90 -12.02
N VAL A 158 -17.92 -13.16 -11.90
CA VAL A 158 -17.00 -12.98 -13.03
C VAL A 158 -16.21 -14.27 -13.25
N THR A 159 -16.29 -14.85 -14.44
CA THR A 159 -15.48 -16.04 -14.79
C THR A 159 -14.00 -15.66 -14.98
N ALA A 160 -13.10 -16.64 -14.88
CA ALA A 160 -11.67 -16.41 -15.10
C ALA A 160 -11.36 -15.80 -16.48
N GLU A 161 -12.02 -16.30 -17.51
CA GLU A 161 -11.83 -15.86 -18.90
C GLU A 161 -12.36 -14.45 -19.11
N LEU A 162 -13.54 -14.14 -18.53
CA LEU A 162 -14.13 -12.81 -18.62
C LEU A 162 -13.28 -11.79 -17.86
N TRP A 163 -12.77 -12.16 -16.68
CA TRP A 163 -11.85 -11.34 -15.90
C TRP A 163 -10.57 -11.03 -16.68
N GLY A 164 -9.97 -12.03 -17.33
CA GLY A 164 -8.79 -11.81 -18.18
C GLY A 164 -9.05 -10.85 -19.33
N LYS A 165 -10.17 -11.02 -20.05
CA LYS A 165 -10.58 -10.11 -21.14
C LYS A 165 -10.82 -8.69 -20.63
N PHE A 166 -11.50 -8.55 -19.49
CA PHE A 166 -11.75 -7.26 -18.84
C PHE A 166 -10.45 -6.56 -18.49
N LEU A 167 -9.51 -7.23 -17.82
CA LEU A 167 -8.22 -6.65 -17.44
C LEU A 167 -7.39 -6.22 -18.66
N ILE A 168 -7.37 -7.02 -19.72
CA ILE A 168 -6.67 -6.70 -20.97
C ILE A 168 -7.27 -5.44 -21.60
N ALA A 169 -8.59 -5.39 -21.77
CA ALA A 169 -9.27 -4.23 -22.36
C ALA A 169 -9.08 -2.96 -21.51
N LEU A 170 -9.16 -3.08 -20.18
CA LEU A 170 -8.90 -1.99 -19.25
C LEU A 170 -7.46 -1.48 -19.37
N PHE A 171 -6.50 -2.41 -19.50
CA PHE A 171 -5.09 -2.09 -19.70
C PHE A 171 -4.84 -1.37 -21.03
N GLU A 172 -5.50 -1.79 -22.12
CA GLU A 172 -5.40 -1.10 -23.42
C GLU A 172 -5.90 0.35 -23.35
N CYS A 173 -7.01 0.60 -22.65
CA CYS A 173 -7.51 1.96 -22.43
C CYS A 173 -6.50 2.78 -21.62
N TRP A 174 -5.98 2.21 -20.54
CA TRP A 174 -5.05 2.88 -19.64
C TRP A 174 -3.69 3.18 -20.29
N VAL A 175 -3.07 2.19 -20.94
CA VAL A 175 -1.72 2.30 -21.52
C VAL A 175 -1.65 3.31 -22.67
N ARG A 176 -2.77 3.57 -23.35
CA ARG A 176 -2.83 4.55 -24.45
C ARG A 176 -3.07 5.99 -23.99
N ALA A 177 -3.69 6.20 -22.84
CA ALA A 177 -4.25 7.51 -22.49
C ALA A 177 -3.82 8.06 -21.12
N ASP A 178 -3.52 7.21 -20.13
CA ASP A 178 -3.50 7.63 -18.73
C ASP A 178 -2.37 7.02 -17.90
N ILE A 179 -1.28 6.55 -18.53
CA ILE A 179 -0.05 6.17 -17.81
C ILE A 179 0.37 7.34 -16.91
N SER A 180 0.57 7.07 -15.62
CA SER A 180 0.86 8.05 -14.55
C SER A 180 -0.25 9.07 -14.20
N ARG A 181 -1.38 9.07 -14.90
CA ARG A 181 -2.54 9.93 -14.58
C ARG A 181 -3.55 9.22 -13.69
N ILE A 182 -3.74 7.93 -13.92
CA ILE A 182 -4.62 7.05 -13.16
C ILE A 182 -3.76 5.90 -12.65
N SER A 183 -3.76 5.69 -11.33
CA SER A 183 -3.12 4.58 -10.63
C SER A 183 -4.13 3.45 -10.45
N ILE A 184 -3.91 2.34 -11.15
CA ILE A 184 -4.67 1.10 -10.97
C ILE A 184 -3.76 0.14 -10.21
N GLU A 185 -4.14 -0.25 -8.99
CA GLU A 185 -3.29 -1.01 -8.07
C GLU A 185 -2.67 -2.26 -8.71
N LEU A 186 -3.47 -3.05 -9.44
CA LEU A 186 -2.98 -4.24 -10.11
C LEU A 186 -1.88 -3.92 -11.13
N PHE A 187 -2.02 -2.84 -11.89
CA PHE A 187 -1.06 -2.45 -12.93
C PHE A 187 0.22 -1.91 -12.31
N ASP A 188 0.09 -1.06 -11.29
CA ASP A 188 1.23 -0.49 -10.57
C ASP A 188 2.01 -1.57 -9.82
N ALA A 189 1.32 -2.48 -9.11
CA ALA A 189 1.94 -3.61 -8.43
C ALA A 189 2.65 -4.54 -9.42
N THR A 190 2.06 -4.76 -10.60
CA THR A 190 2.69 -5.54 -11.66
C THR A 190 3.97 -4.84 -12.14
N LEU A 191 3.92 -3.55 -12.46
CA LEU A 191 5.07 -2.76 -12.90
C LEU A 191 6.18 -2.70 -11.84
N GLN A 192 5.83 -2.53 -10.57
CA GLN A 192 6.78 -2.54 -9.44
C GLN A 192 7.53 -3.88 -9.35
N LYS A 193 6.83 -5.00 -9.57
CA LYS A 193 7.46 -6.34 -9.64
C LYS A 193 8.37 -6.48 -10.86
N TRP A 194 8.00 -5.93 -12.02
CA TRP A 194 8.89 -5.87 -13.19
C TRP A 194 10.15 -5.03 -12.93
N CYS A 195 10.06 -3.97 -12.12
CA CYS A 195 11.20 -3.12 -11.72
C CYS A 195 12.18 -3.80 -10.75
N GLY A 196 11.89 -5.00 -10.26
CA GLY A 196 12.80 -5.77 -9.41
C GLY A 196 12.45 -5.73 -7.93
N SER A 197 11.19 -5.45 -7.58
CA SER A 197 10.70 -5.76 -6.23
C SER A 197 10.87 -7.26 -5.96
N GLU A 198 11.34 -7.59 -4.77
CA GLU A 198 11.91 -8.89 -4.39
C GLU A 198 11.08 -10.09 -4.88
N ASN A 199 11.80 -11.18 -5.15
CA ASN A 199 11.29 -12.43 -5.69
C ASN A 199 11.15 -13.48 -4.56
N PRO A 200 10.19 -13.36 -3.64
CA PRO A 200 9.99 -14.40 -2.64
C PRO A 200 9.35 -15.61 -3.29
N GLN A 201 9.76 -16.76 -2.76
CA GLN A 201 9.28 -18.06 -3.18
C GLN A 201 7.75 -18.14 -3.06
N PRO A 202 7.04 -18.71 -4.05
CA PRO A 202 5.61 -18.95 -3.94
C PRO A 202 5.34 -19.92 -2.78
N ARG A 203 4.23 -19.72 -2.06
CA ARG A 203 3.82 -20.61 -0.96
C ARG A 203 2.96 -21.80 -1.44
N CYS A 204 2.41 -21.74 -2.65
CA CYS A 204 1.47 -22.70 -3.24
C CYS A 204 2.06 -23.50 -4.43
N ASP A 205 1.26 -24.42 -4.98
CA ASP A 205 1.46 -25.16 -6.25
C ASP A 205 1.72 -24.25 -7.48
N CYS A 206 1.67 -22.95 -7.28
CA CYS A 206 2.02 -21.89 -8.20
C CYS A 206 3.47 -21.96 -8.72
N GLN A 207 4.32 -22.87 -8.21
CA GLN A 207 5.71 -23.06 -8.67
C GLN A 207 5.80 -23.35 -10.18
N ALA A 208 4.81 -24.04 -10.76
CA ALA A 208 4.75 -24.34 -12.18
C ALA A 208 4.24 -23.17 -13.05
N CYS A 209 3.72 -22.09 -12.45
CA CYS A 209 3.18 -20.95 -13.19
C CYS A 209 4.31 -19.98 -13.56
N ASP A 210 4.53 -19.71 -14.85
CA ASP A 210 5.54 -18.75 -15.31
C ASP A 210 5.39 -17.34 -14.71
N TRP A 211 4.16 -16.98 -14.32
CA TRP A 211 3.78 -15.66 -13.80
C TRP A 211 3.71 -15.57 -12.28
N HIS A 212 4.11 -16.62 -11.53
CA HIS A 212 4.03 -16.65 -10.06
C HIS A 212 4.70 -15.44 -9.40
N ARG A 213 5.79 -14.93 -9.99
CA ARG A 213 6.52 -13.75 -9.51
C ARG A 213 5.67 -12.49 -9.53
N LEU A 214 4.79 -12.36 -10.53
CA LEU A 214 3.90 -11.21 -10.73
C LEU A 214 2.58 -11.36 -9.95
N CYS A 215 2.14 -12.58 -9.71
CA CYS A 215 0.86 -12.85 -9.05
C CYS A 215 0.87 -12.44 -7.56
N PRO A 216 -0.12 -11.66 -7.06
CA PRO A 216 -0.27 -11.38 -5.63
C PRO A 216 -0.74 -12.61 -4.84
N HIS A 217 -1.56 -13.47 -5.45
CA HIS A 217 -2.13 -14.67 -4.81
C HIS A 217 -1.11 -15.80 -4.61
N ALA A 218 0.04 -15.78 -5.29
CA ALA A 218 1.08 -16.82 -5.18
C ALA A 218 1.67 -16.99 -3.76
N ARG A 219 1.35 -16.08 -2.83
CA ARG A 219 1.78 -16.11 -1.42
C ARG A 219 0.63 -16.40 -0.44
N GLN A 220 -0.60 -16.52 -0.92
CA GLN A 220 -1.74 -16.90 -0.08
C GLN A 220 -1.68 -18.41 0.16
N GLU A 221 -2.11 -18.85 1.35
CA GLU A 221 -2.17 -20.28 1.69
C GLU A 221 -3.23 -21.00 0.85
N THR A 222 -4.34 -20.33 0.60
CA THR A 222 -5.39 -20.74 -0.32
C THR A 222 -5.48 -19.71 -1.45
N PRO A 223 -4.67 -19.81 -2.51
CA PRO A 223 -4.82 -18.91 -3.64
C PRO A 223 -6.20 -19.11 -4.23
N ASP A 224 -6.92 -18.02 -4.49
CA ASP A 224 -8.15 -18.03 -5.30
C ASP A 224 -7.77 -18.50 -6.73
N SER A 225 -7.73 -19.81 -6.91
CA SER A 225 -7.37 -20.47 -8.18
C SER A 225 -8.38 -20.14 -9.27
N VAL A 226 -9.59 -19.76 -8.86
CA VAL A 226 -10.76 -19.46 -9.68
C VAL A 226 -10.44 -18.43 -10.76
N LEU A 227 -9.64 -17.40 -10.49
CA LEU A 227 -9.33 -16.33 -11.45
C LEU A 227 -7.93 -16.44 -12.06
N CYS A 228 -7.20 -17.54 -11.80
CA CYS A 228 -5.80 -17.68 -12.18
C CYS A 228 -5.60 -17.56 -13.70
N ALA A 229 -6.46 -18.20 -14.50
CA ALA A 229 -6.40 -18.13 -15.97
C ALA A 229 -6.53 -16.67 -16.48
N GLY A 230 -7.41 -15.88 -15.86
CA GLY A 230 -7.60 -14.47 -16.20
C GLY A 230 -6.37 -13.62 -15.91
N TYR A 231 -5.76 -13.78 -14.72
CA TYR A 231 -4.53 -13.08 -14.37
C TYR A 231 -3.35 -13.49 -15.26
N GLN A 232 -3.21 -14.79 -15.59
CA GLN A 232 -2.18 -15.27 -16.50
C GLN A 232 -2.32 -14.67 -17.89
N ALA A 233 -3.54 -14.60 -18.43
CA ALA A 233 -3.81 -13.95 -19.72
C ALA A 233 -3.39 -12.47 -19.70
N PHE A 234 -3.77 -11.74 -18.64
CA PHE A 234 -3.36 -10.35 -18.44
C PHE A 234 -1.83 -10.17 -18.36
N TYR A 235 -1.14 -11.00 -17.57
CA TYR A 235 0.32 -10.90 -17.44
C TYR A 235 1.04 -11.19 -18.75
N SER A 236 0.57 -12.19 -19.51
CA SER A 236 1.11 -12.50 -20.83
C SER A 236 0.93 -11.35 -21.81
N TYR A 237 -0.26 -10.75 -21.86
CA TYR A 237 -0.57 -9.63 -22.75
C TYR A 237 0.19 -8.34 -22.38
N SER A 238 0.23 -8.00 -21.10
CA SER A 238 0.85 -6.76 -20.62
C SER A 238 2.38 -6.80 -20.61
N ALA A 239 3.01 -7.99 -20.64
CA ALA A 239 4.45 -8.15 -20.49
C ALA A 239 5.32 -7.29 -21.44
N PRO A 240 5.05 -7.16 -22.76
CA PRO A 240 5.84 -6.30 -23.64
C PRO A 240 5.80 -4.83 -23.19
N HIS A 241 4.61 -4.32 -22.86
CA HIS A 241 4.39 -2.96 -22.38
C HIS A 241 5.10 -2.70 -21.03
N MET A 242 4.97 -3.66 -20.11
CA MET A 242 5.61 -3.59 -18.79
C MET A 242 7.14 -3.60 -18.87
N ARG A 243 7.72 -4.37 -19.81
CA ARG A 243 9.18 -4.35 -20.06
C ARG A 243 9.65 -2.98 -20.54
N VAL A 244 8.94 -2.37 -21.49
CA VAL A 244 9.28 -1.02 -21.98
C VAL A 244 9.17 0.00 -20.85
N MET A 245 8.06 0.00 -20.09
CA MET A 245 7.92 0.91 -18.95
C MET A 245 9.02 0.71 -17.89
N ARG A 246 9.36 -0.55 -17.57
CA ARG A 246 10.49 -0.87 -16.69
C ARG A 246 11.80 -0.29 -17.21
N ASP A 247 12.07 -0.44 -18.49
CA ASP A 247 13.33 0.02 -19.10
C ASP A 247 13.41 1.56 -19.14
N LEU A 248 12.28 2.23 -19.38
CA LEU A 248 12.15 3.68 -19.23
C LEU A 248 12.46 4.12 -17.79
N ILE A 249 11.85 3.47 -16.78
CA ILE A 249 12.09 3.78 -15.36
C ILE A 249 13.56 3.57 -14.99
N LYS A 250 14.17 2.47 -15.44
CA LYS A 250 15.60 2.19 -15.21
C LYS A 250 16.52 3.23 -15.83
N GLN A 251 16.10 3.88 -16.92
CA GLN A 251 16.81 4.98 -17.56
C GLN A 251 16.48 6.36 -16.96
N HIS A 252 15.75 6.41 -15.84
CA HIS A 252 15.23 7.65 -15.25
C HIS A 252 14.33 8.47 -16.19
N ARG A 253 13.66 7.79 -17.13
CA ARG A 253 12.70 8.38 -18.07
C ARG A 253 11.27 8.13 -17.60
N SER A 254 10.34 8.94 -18.07
CA SER A 254 8.93 8.80 -17.73
C SER A 254 8.30 7.60 -18.44
N PRO A 255 7.57 6.71 -17.74
CA PRO A 255 6.79 5.64 -18.36
C PRO A 255 5.77 6.13 -19.40
N MET A 256 5.35 7.40 -19.32
CA MET A 256 4.43 8.01 -20.29
C MET A 256 4.96 8.01 -21.72
N GLU A 257 6.29 7.92 -21.90
CA GLU A 257 6.87 7.84 -23.24
C GLU A 257 6.41 6.58 -24.00
N LEU A 258 6.02 5.51 -23.30
CA LEU A 258 5.37 4.36 -23.94
C LEU A 258 4.10 4.80 -24.68
N MET A 259 3.30 5.72 -24.13
CA MET A 259 2.10 6.24 -24.82
C MET A 259 2.46 6.92 -26.13
N THR A 260 3.62 7.59 -26.21
CA THR A 260 4.07 8.24 -27.44
C THR A 260 4.57 7.24 -28.47
N MET A 261 5.07 6.08 -28.05
CA MET A 261 5.50 5.00 -28.94
C MET A 261 4.33 4.15 -29.47
N LEU A 262 3.18 4.17 -28.80
CA LEU A 262 1.97 3.42 -29.17
C LEU A 262 1.01 4.20 -30.08
N ARG A 263 1.29 5.47 -30.38
CA ARG A 263 0.52 6.30 -31.33
C ARG A 263 1.01 6.08 -32.75
#